data_AF-A0AAD5WS91-F1
#
_entry.id   AF-A0AAD5WS91-F1
#
_cell.length_a   1.000
_cell.length_b   1.000
_cell.length_c   1.000
_cell.angle_alpha   90.00
_cell.angle_beta   90.00
_cell.angle_gamma   90.00
#
_symmetry.space_group_name_H-M   'P 1'
#
loop_
_entity.id
_entity.type
_entity.pdbx_description
1 polymer ?
#
loop_
_entity_poly.entity_id
_entity_poly.type
_entity_poly.pdbx_seq_one_letter_code
_entity_poly.pdbx_strand_id
1 'polypeptide(L)'
;MPPKDSDSDDSEPDNKIVLPKRWHDMTPRERAMMGVQAQFDRYHKIARATGYTGHDMRLMSELKLLDASLGPPHSSTTSKISSPSSPPSSPSPSPPEIPALPQPSILATATFALTISPHYGNINNVLHGGAVALIMDMVTTAAIGPLAKKGYWEFLAGVTRTMSTNYLKSIPVGTLVHVHGHVMGLGKNMSFIKGFITSPDGKIVYVTCDVNKVGLPAKTEHMGYRVEWDEIWEDKAEGEGKAKL
;
A
#
# COMPACT_ATOMS: atom_id res chain seq x y z
N MET A 1 33.67 -37.93 1.71
CA MET A 1 33.76 -36.50 2.09
C MET A 1 32.63 -35.78 1.38
N PRO A 2 31.68 -35.15 2.08
CA PRO A 2 30.69 -34.32 1.42
C PRO A 2 31.36 -33.01 0.93
N PRO A 3 30.84 -32.37 -0.14
CA PRO A 3 31.38 -31.10 -0.59
C PRO A 3 31.04 -30.00 0.42
N LYS A 4 31.99 -29.09 0.62
CA LYS A 4 31.79 -27.87 1.40
C LYS A 4 30.85 -26.96 0.61
N ASP A 5 29.68 -26.67 1.19
CA ASP A 5 28.82 -25.59 0.73
C ASP A 5 29.60 -24.28 0.80
N SER A 6 29.70 -23.62 -0.35
CA SER A 6 30.25 -22.27 -0.47
C SER A 6 29.29 -21.30 0.21
N ASP A 7 29.82 -20.54 1.18
CA ASP A 7 29.17 -19.39 1.79
C ASP A 7 28.61 -18.48 0.69
N SER A 8 27.29 -18.50 0.51
CA SER A 8 26.59 -17.50 -0.25
C SER A 8 26.54 -16.24 0.58
N ASP A 9 27.26 -15.23 0.09
CA ASP A 9 27.21 -13.84 0.53
C ASP A 9 25.76 -13.35 0.50
N ASP A 10 25.08 -13.43 1.65
CA ASP A 10 23.75 -12.87 1.91
C ASP A 10 23.86 -11.34 2.06
N SER A 11 24.37 -10.66 1.03
CA SER A 11 24.24 -9.23 0.93
C SER A 11 22.76 -8.91 0.67
N GLU A 12 22.03 -8.53 1.71
CA GLU A 12 20.68 -7.96 1.63
C GLU A 12 20.63 -6.95 0.47
N PRO A 13 19.68 -7.07 -0.49
CA PRO A 13 19.56 -6.05 -1.52
C PRO A 13 19.22 -4.71 -0.85
N ASP A 14 20.14 -3.76 -1.00
CA ASP A 14 20.11 -2.43 -0.42
C ASP A 14 18.97 -1.60 -1.06
N ASN A 15 17.74 -1.91 -0.63
CA ASN A 15 16.51 -1.30 -1.10
C ASN A 15 16.07 -0.17 -0.15
N LYS A 16 17.01 0.36 0.68
CA LYS A 16 16.73 1.45 1.60
C LYS A 16 16.65 2.74 0.82
N ILE A 17 15.43 3.26 0.69
CA ILE A 17 15.23 4.63 0.21
C ILE A 17 15.90 5.55 1.23
N VAL A 18 17.01 6.20 0.84
CA VAL A 18 17.69 7.20 1.68
C VAL A 18 16.82 8.44 1.70
N LEU A 19 16.12 8.67 2.82
CA LEU A 19 15.15 9.76 2.95
C LEU A 19 15.66 10.85 3.91
N PRO A 20 15.22 12.11 3.75
CA PRO A 20 15.63 13.20 4.62
C PRO A 20 15.30 12.89 6.09
N LYS A 21 16.24 13.18 7.00
CA LYS A 21 16.10 12.85 8.42
C LYS A 21 15.16 13.78 9.21
N ARG A 22 14.69 14.87 8.60
CA ARG A 22 13.83 15.87 9.27
C ARG A 22 12.49 16.00 8.57
N TRP A 23 11.43 16.10 9.36
CA TRP A 23 10.06 16.20 8.85
C TRP A 23 9.86 17.30 7.81
N HIS A 24 10.37 18.51 8.09
CA HIS A 24 10.14 19.70 7.26
C HIS A 24 10.88 19.68 5.92
N ASP A 25 11.94 18.89 5.80
CA ASP A 25 12.75 18.79 4.60
C ASP A 25 12.17 17.79 3.59
N MET A 26 11.18 16.99 4.01
CA MET A 26 10.52 16.01 3.17
C MET A 26 9.32 16.57 2.41
N THR A 27 9.25 16.22 1.13
CA THR A 27 8.05 16.36 0.30
C THR A 27 6.90 15.49 0.82
N PRO A 28 5.63 15.81 0.47
CA PRO A 28 4.49 14.96 0.83
C PRO A 28 4.63 13.51 0.35
N ARG A 29 5.24 13.30 -0.82
CA ARG A 29 5.52 11.97 -1.37
C ARG A 29 6.52 11.21 -0.51
N GLU A 30 7.64 11.83 -0.15
CA GLU A 30 8.65 11.19 0.70
C GLU A 30 8.07 10.78 2.05
N ARG A 31 7.26 11.65 2.67
CA ARG A 31 6.54 11.31 3.91
C ARG A 31 5.60 10.12 3.73
N ALA A 32 4.87 10.06 2.62
CA ALA A 32 4.00 8.93 2.32
C ALA A 32 4.80 7.63 2.13
N MET A 33 5.90 7.68 1.39
CA MET A 33 6.81 6.54 1.19
C MET A 33 7.38 6.04 2.51
N MET A 34 7.84 6.94 3.38
CA MET A 34 8.33 6.58 4.72
C MET A 34 7.26 5.96 5.59
N GLY A 35 6.02 6.49 5.57
CA GLY A 35 4.92 5.94 6.36
C GLY A 35 4.61 4.49 5.99
N VAL A 36 4.69 4.15 4.70
CA VAL A 36 4.55 2.77 4.21
C VAL A 36 5.79 1.94 4.60
N GLN A 37 7.00 2.44 4.33
CA GLN A 37 8.24 1.71 4.61
C GLN A 37 8.39 1.38 6.10
N ALA A 38 7.99 2.29 6.99
CA ALA A 38 8.01 2.09 8.43
C ALA A 38 7.21 0.86 8.89
N GLN A 39 6.13 0.53 8.17
CA GLN A 39 5.35 -0.68 8.46
C GLN A 39 6.12 -1.94 8.07
N PHE A 40 6.82 -1.93 6.94
CA PHE A 40 7.69 -3.04 6.53
C PHE A 40 8.87 -3.19 7.50
N ASP A 41 9.53 -2.11 7.88
CA ASP A 41 10.67 -2.16 8.79
C ASP A 41 10.26 -2.71 10.15
N ARG A 42 9.12 -2.26 10.68
CA ARG A 42 8.59 -2.74 11.96
C ARG A 42 8.16 -4.19 11.87
N TYR A 43 7.52 -4.60 10.77
CA TYR A 43 7.17 -5.99 10.50
C TYR A 43 8.41 -6.89 10.62
N HIS A 44 9.47 -6.59 9.88
CA HIS A 44 10.68 -7.42 9.86
C HIS A 44 11.41 -7.43 11.22
N LYS A 45 11.38 -6.32 11.97
CA LYS A 45 11.91 -6.29 13.35
C LYS A 45 11.15 -7.24 14.27
N ILE A 46 9.81 -7.20 14.25
CA ILE A 46 8.97 -8.10 15.05
C ILE A 46 9.15 -9.55 14.61
N ALA A 47 9.13 -9.82 13.31
CA ALA A 47 9.26 -11.17 12.77
C ALA A 47 10.59 -11.83 13.18
N ARG A 48 11.71 -11.10 13.06
CA ARG A 48 13.02 -11.58 13.53
C ARG A 48 13.06 -11.82 15.04
N ALA A 49 12.55 -10.88 15.83
CA ALA A 49 12.59 -10.98 17.29
C ALA A 49 11.72 -12.12 17.84
N THR A 50 10.66 -12.50 17.12
CA THR A 50 9.74 -13.57 17.52
C THR A 50 9.99 -14.90 16.81
N GLY A 51 10.92 -14.94 15.85
CA GLY A 51 11.12 -16.12 14.99
C GLY A 51 9.91 -16.44 14.13
N TYR A 52 9.14 -15.43 13.70
CA TYR A 52 7.91 -15.61 12.93
C TYR A 52 8.19 -16.13 11.51
N THR A 53 7.53 -17.22 11.12
CA THR A 53 7.68 -17.85 9.80
C THR A 53 6.34 -17.99 9.08
N GLY A 54 5.43 -17.03 9.27
CA GLY A 54 4.11 -17.05 8.63
C GLY A 54 4.15 -16.89 7.11
N HIS A 55 3.00 -17.11 6.47
CA HIS A 55 2.87 -17.05 5.01
C HIS A 55 3.20 -15.68 4.41
N ASP A 56 2.93 -14.62 5.17
CA ASP A 56 3.19 -13.23 4.83
C ASP A 56 4.68 -12.85 4.91
N MET A 57 5.52 -13.61 5.63
CA MET A 57 6.94 -13.26 5.82
C MET A 57 7.68 -13.12 4.50
N ARG A 58 7.55 -14.12 3.62
CA ARG A 58 8.13 -14.08 2.27
C ARG A 58 7.58 -12.91 1.46
N LEU A 59 6.27 -12.69 1.52
CA LEU A 59 5.62 -11.63 0.76
C LEU A 59 6.14 -10.25 1.17
N MET A 60 6.27 -10.01 2.47
CA MET A 60 6.77 -8.75 3.00
C MET A 60 8.23 -8.48 2.63
N SER A 61 9.03 -9.52 2.37
CA SER A 61 10.40 -9.38 1.87
C SER A 61 10.49 -9.24 0.34
N GLU A 62 9.53 -9.81 -0.41
CA GLU A 62 9.54 -9.78 -1.89
C GLU A 62 8.84 -8.54 -2.48
N LEU A 63 7.92 -7.91 -1.74
CA LEU A 63 7.25 -6.67 -2.15
C LEU A 63 8.23 -5.50 -2.21
N LYS A 64 8.26 -4.80 -3.35
CA LYS A 64 9.08 -3.59 -3.54
C LYS A 64 8.19 -2.37 -3.66
N LEU A 65 8.26 -1.45 -2.71
CA LEU A 65 7.50 -0.20 -2.74
C LEU A 65 7.98 0.68 -3.91
N LEU A 66 7.06 1.01 -4.83
CA LEU A 66 7.33 1.85 -6.00
C LEU A 66 6.88 3.30 -5.77
N ASP A 67 5.67 3.47 -5.22
CA ASP A 67 5.08 4.78 -4.98
C ASP A 67 4.12 4.75 -3.79
N ALA A 68 3.97 5.89 -3.13
CA ALA A 68 2.97 6.14 -2.12
C ALA A 68 2.60 7.63 -2.13
N SER A 69 1.34 7.94 -1.81
CA SER A 69 0.85 9.32 -1.82
C SER A 69 -0.19 9.58 -0.75
N LEU A 70 -0.30 10.86 -0.37
CA LEU A 70 -1.52 11.44 0.21
C LEU A 70 -2.34 11.99 -0.96
N GLY A 71 -3.56 11.51 -1.15
CA GLY A 71 -4.35 11.80 -2.35
C GLY A 71 -4.21 10.72 -3.44
N PRO A 72 -4.58 11.05 -4.70
CA PRO A 72 -4.38 10.18 -5.86
C PRO A 72 -2.91 9.80 -6.13
N PRO A 73 -2.62 8.75 -6.92
CA PRO A 73 -1.25 8.36 -7.29
C PRO A 73 -0.50 9.48 -8.03
N HIS A 74 0.81 9.63 -7.81
CA HIS A 74 1.59 10.69 -8.49
C HIS A 74 1.71 10.47 -10.02
N SER A 75 1.68 9.23 -10.49
CA SER A 75 1.67 8.90 -11.92
C SER A 75 0.33 9.22 -12.60
N SER A 76 -0.72 9.54 -11.84
CA SER A 76 -1.97 10.06 -12.37
C SER A 76 -1.87 11.56 -12.60
N THR A 77 -1.00 11.98 -13.52
CA THR A 77 -1.24 13.27 -14.19
C THR A 77 -2.57 13.12 -14.90
N THR A 78 -3.59 13.78 -14.37
CA THR A 78 -4.93 13.87 -14.95
C THR A 78 -4.80 14.16 -16.43
N SER A 79 -4.92 13.13 -17.27
CA SER A 79 -5.40 13.32 -18.63
C SER A 79 -6.78 13.92 -18.47
N LYS A 80 -6.85 15.25 -18.45
CA LYS A 80 -8.09 15.97 -18.71
C LYS A 80 -8.58 15.41 -20.03
N ILE A 81 -9.54 14.49 -19.98
CA ILE A 81 -10.34 14.16 -21.14
C ILE A 81 -11.11 15.44 -21.42
N SER A 82 -10.54 16.31 -22.25
CA SER A 82 -11.24 17.42 -22.85
C SER A 82 -12.30 16.82 -23.75
N SER A 83 -13.55 16.84 -23.29
CA SER A 83 -14.70 16.49 -24.11
C SER A 83 -14.65 17.36 -25.39
N PRO A 84 -14.78 16.78 -26.60
CA PRO A 84 -14.90 17.59 -27.81
C PRO A 84 -16.21 18.39 -27.74
N SER A 85 -16.13 19.71 -27.96
CA SER A 85 -17.29 20.59 -28.04
C SER A 85 -18.12 20.24 -29.28
N SER A 86 -19.29 19.64 -29.10
CA SER A 86 -20.28 19.47 -30.16
C SER A 86 -20.83 20.83 -30.62
N PRO A 87 -21.15 21.02 -31.91
CA PRO A 87 -21.77 22.25 -32.41
C PRO A 87 -23.19 22.43 -31.87
N PRO A 88 -23.71 23.68 -31.82
CA PRO A 88 -24.96 23.99 -31.14
C PRO A 88 -26.17 23.39 -31.88
N SER A 89 -26.85 22.44 -31.25
CA SER A 89 -28.20 22.01 -31.61
C SER A 89 -29.25 22.85 -30.88
N SER A 90 -30.33 23.16 -31.58
CA SER A 90 -31.54 23.91 -31.21
C SER A 90 -32.06 23.70 -29.76
N PRO A 91 -32.80 24.68 -29.19
CA PRO A 91 -33.21 24.66 -27.78
C PRO A 91 -34.29 23.60 -27.54
N SER A 92 -33.86 22.42 -27.11
CA SER A 92 -34.71 21.45 -26.42
C SER A 92 -34.71 21.79 -24.92
N PRO A 93 -35.84 21.71 -24.20
CA PRO A 93 -35.84 21.90 -22.75
C PRO A 93 -34.89 20.89 -22.11
N SER A 94 -33.85 21.39 -21.46
CA SER A 94 -32.85 20.57 -20.78
C SER A 94 -33.55 19.76 -19.68
N PRO A 95 -33.36 18.43 -19.60
CA PRO A 95 -33.84 17.69 -18.45
C PRO A 95 -33.27 18.28 -17.16
N PRO A 96 -33.99 18.19 -16.02
CA PRO A 96 -33.51 18.71 -14.75
C PRO A 96 -32.10 18.17 -14.47
N GLU A 97 -31.15 19.07 -14.23
CA GLU A 97 -29.75 18.74 -13.99
C GLU A 97 -29.64 17.94 -12.68
N ILE A 98 -29.47 16.62 -12.80
CA ILE A 98 -29.23 15.75 -11.65
C ILE A 98 -27.87 16.14 -11.08
N PRO A 99 -27.78 16.55 -9.79
CA PRO A 99 -26.50 16.89 -9.18
C PRO A 99 -25.53 15.73 -9.34
N ALA A 100 -24.34 16.00 -9.86
CA ALA A 100 -23.30 14.99 -9.98
C ALA A 100 -23.00 14.40 -8.59
N LEU A 101 -22.98 13.07 -8.51
CA LEU A 101 -22.57 12.41 -7.27
C LEU A 101 -21.14 12.84 -6.92
N PRO A 102 -20.84 13.14 -5.64
CA PRO A 102 -19.48 13.43 -5.24
C PRO A 102 -18.62 12.20 -5.53
N GLN A 103 -17.54 12.39 -6.31
CA GLN A 103 -16.61 11.30 -6.55
C GLN A 103 -15.88 10.97 -5.25
N PRO A 104 -15.74 9.69 -4.87
CA PRO A 104 -15.02 9.32 -3.67
C PRO A 104 -13.56 9.76 -3.81
N SER A 105 -13.09 10.60 -2.89
CA SER A 105 -11.70 11.05 -2.89
C SER A 105 -10.77 9.91 -2.48
N ILE A 106 -9.70 9.74 -3.23
CA ILE A 106 -8.59 8.87 -2.81
C ILE A 106 -7.84 9.63 -1.72
N LEU A 107 -7.81 9.08 -0.50
CA LEU A 107 -7.16 9.69 0.65
C LEU A 107 -5.66 9.42 0.68
N ALA A 108 -5.25 8.22 0.25
CA ALA A 108 -3.86 7.80 0.13
C ALA A 108 -3.73 6.62 -0.81
N THR A 109 -2.52 6.42 -1.33
CA THR A 109 -2.18 5.24 -2.14
C THR A 109 -0.84 4.64 -1.76
N ALA A 110 -0.68 3.35 -2.07
CA ALA A 110 0.60 2.67 -2.13
C ALA A 110 0.61 1.70 -3.32
N THR A 111 1.72 1.65 -4.05
CA THR A 111 1.94 0.76 -5.20
C THR A 111 3.23 -0.01 -5.02
N PHE A 112 3.17 -1.33 -5.25
CA PHE A 112 4.30 -2.24 -5.08
C PHE A 112 4.55 -3.04 -6.35
N ALA A 113 5.80 -3.36 -6.64
CA ALA A 113 6.17 -4.41 -7.59
C ALA A 113 6.26 -5.75 -6.86
N LEU A 114 5.75 -6.80 -7.51
CA LEU A 114 5.89 -8.18 -7.08
C LEU A 114 6.08 -9.09 -8.30
N THR A 115 7.10 -9.93 -8.28
CA THR A 115 7.21 -11.03 -9.24
C THR A 115 6.51 -12.26 -8.66
N ILE A 116 5.54 -12.82 -9.38
CA ILE A 116 4.80 -13.99 -8.90
C ILE A 116 5.72 -15.22 -8.88
N SER A 117 6.26 -15.57 -7.72
CA SER A 117 7.08 -16.77 -7.56
C SER A 117 6.22 -18.04 -7.50
N PRO A 118 6.82 -19.25 -7.72
CA PRO A 118 6.09 -20.51 -7.60
C PRO A 118 5.41 -20.73 -6.24
N HIS A 119 5.90 -20.08 -5.18
CA HIS A 119 5.31 -20.15 -3.83
C HIS A 119 3.88 -19.58 -3.76
N TYR A 120 3.55 -18.66 -4.66
CA TYR A 120 2.19 -18.11 -4.78
C TYR A 120 1.36 -18.82 -5.86
N GLY A 121 1.97 -19.75 -6.60
CA GLY A 121 1.33 -20.48 -7.68
C GLY A 121 0.40 -21.60 -7.20
N ASN A 122 -0.48 -22.05 -8.09
CA ASN A 122 -1.23 -23.30 -7.96
C ASN A 122 -0.67 -24.37 -8.93
N ILE A 123 -1.28 -25.56 -8.95
CA ILE A 123 -0.85 -26.67 -9.83
C ILE A 123 -0.94 -26.34 -11.33
N ASN A 124 -1.70 -25.31 -11.71
CA ASN A 124 -1.80 -24.83 -13.09
C ASN A 124 -0.72 -23.79 -13.44
N ASN A 125 0.27 -23.58 -12.56
CA ASN A 125 1.37 -22.63 -12.73
C ASN A 125 0.92 -21.16 -12.92
N VAL A 126 -0.18 -20.80 -12.26
CA VAL A 126 -0.70 -19.43 -12.19
C VAL A 126 -0.92 -19.03 -10.74
N LEU A 127 -0.99 -17.73 -10.46
CA LEU A 127 -1.24 -17.18 -9.13
C LEU A 127 -2.49 -17.81 -8.49
N HIS A 128 -2.32 -18.40 -7.32
CA HIS A 128 -3.37 -19.04 -6.54
C HIS A 128 -4.35 -17.99 -5.99
N GLY A 129 -5.67 -18.26 -6.05
CA GLY A 129 -6.67 -17.30 -5.56
C GLY A 129 -6.50 -16.94 -4.08
N GLY A 130 -6.21 -17.92 -3.23
CA GLY A 130 -5.85 -17.66 -1.82
C GLY A 130 -4.58 -16.83 -1.64
N ALA A 131 -3.60 -16.91 -2.55
CA ALA A 131 -2.40 -16.08 -2.49
C ALA A 131 -2.72 -14.63 -2.87
N VAL A 132 -3.70 -14.40 -3.76
CA VAL A 132 -4.23 -13.05 -4.03
C VAL A 132 -4.80 -12.44 -2.75
N ALA A 133 -5.58 -13.18 -1.97
CA ALA A 133 -6.12 -12.66 -0.71
C ALA A 133 -5.01 -12.24 0.27
N LEU A 134 -3.95 -13.04 0.41
CA LEU A 134 -2.77 -12.69 1.21
C LEU A 134 -2.08 -11.42 0.70
N ILE A 135 -1.83 -11.33 -0.61
CA ILE A 135 -1.20 -10.17 -1.25
C ILE A 135 -2.03 -8.91 -1.01
N MET A 136 -3.34 -8.96 -1.27
CA MET A 136 -4.23 -7.82 -1.08
C MET A 136 -4.37 -7.46 0.40
N ASP A 137 -4.38 -8.42 1.32
CA ASP A 137 -4.45 -8.13 2.75
C ASP A 137 -3.26 -7.29 3.23
N MET A 138 -2.04 -7.70 2.85
CA MET A 138 -0.82 -7.00 3.23
C MET A 138 -0.70 -5.65 2.54
N VAL A 139 -0.93 -5.59 1.21
CA VAL A 139 -0.80 -4.33 0.45
C VAL A 139 -1.87 -3.30 0.84
N THR A 140 -3.11 -3.71 1.08
CA THR A 140 -4.14 -2.76 1.53
C THR A 140 -3.88 -2.25 2.95
N THR A 141 -3.34 -3.08 3.85
CA THR A 141 -2.86 -2.60 5.16
C THR A 141 -1.74 -1.59 4.97
N ALA A 142 -0.79 -1.91 4.09
CA ALA A 142 0.35 -1.05 3.80
C ALA A 142 -0.06 0.33 3.26
N ALA A 143 -1.11 0.37 2.45
CA ALA A 143 -1.66 1.61 1.88
C ALA A 143 -2.23 2.60 2.91
N ILE A 144 -2.49 2.17 4.15
CA ILE A 144 -2.88 3.08 5.24
C ILE A 144 -1.66 3.84 5.80
N GLY A 145 -0.43 3.34 5.59
CA GLY A 145 0.81 3.91 6.10
C GLY A 145 0.96 5.43 5.98
N PRO A 146 0.63 6.07 4.83
CA PRO A 146 0.72 7.53 4.68
C PRO A 146 -0.18 8.32 5.64
N LEU A 147 -1.29 7.72 6.09
CA LEU A 147 -2.30 8.33 6.96
C LEU A 147 -2.13 7.92 8.44
N ALA A 148 -1.32 6.88 8.70
CA ALA A 148 -1.06 6.37 10.03
C ALA A 148 -0.27 7.37 10.88
N LYS A 149 -0.63 7.47 12.16
CA LYS A 149 0.07 8.29 13.16
C LYS A 149 -0.14 7.71 14.55
N LYS A 150 0.62 8.20 15.53
CA LYS A 150 0.49 7.75 16.92
C LYS A 150 -0.97 7.77 17.40
N GLY A 151 -1.45 6.64 17.91
CA GLY A 151 -2.84 6.45 18.34
C GLY A 151 -3.91 6.42 17.24
N TYR A 152 -3.55 6.39 15.96
CA TYR A 152 -4.49 6.34 14.83
C TYR A 152 -3.95 5.46 13.69
N TRP A 153 -4.54 4.28 13.53
CA TRP A 153 -4.15 3.29 12.52
C TRP A 153 -2.65 2.99 12.52
N GLU A 154 -2.09 2.76 13.71
CA GLU A 154 -0.70 2.35 13.89
C GLU A 154 -0.42 0.99 13.24
N PHE A 155 0.86 0.58 13.22
CA PHE A 155 1.26 -0.68 12.61
C PHE A 155 0.50 -1.89 13.20
N LEU A 156 -0.10 -2.72 12.32
CA LEU A 156 -0.96 -3.86 12.66
C LEU A 156 -2.19 -3.53 13.52
N ALA A 157 -2.59 -2.25 13.59
CA ALA A 157 -3.76 -1.79 14.33
C ALA A 157 -5.08 -2.01 13.57
N GLY A 158 -5.20 -3.05 12.74
CA GLY A 158 -6.42 -3.33 12.01
C GLY A 158 -6.49 -4.73 11.42
N VAL A 159 -7.71 -5.27 11.36
CA VAL A 159 -7.99 -6.59 10.80
C VAL A 159 -9.03 -6.51 9.70
N THR A 160 -8.88 -7.35 8.68
CA THR A 160 -9.82 -7.44 7.57
C THR A 160 -11.14 -8.04 8.03
N ARG A 161 -12.23 -7.33 7.77
CA ARG A 161 -13.59 -7.82 8.05
C ARG A 161 -14.25 -8.41 6.83
N THR A 162 -14.10 -7.72 5.70
CA THR A 162 -14.61 -8.21 4.41
C THR A 162 -13.58 -7.92 3.33
N MET A 163 -13.43 -8.88 2.43
CA MET A 163 -12.62 -8.79 1.25
C MET A 163 -13.41 -9.40 0.10
N SER A 164 -13.61 -8.65 -0.98
CA SER A 164 -14.26 -9.13 -2.20
C SER A 164 -13.30 -8.96 -3.36
N THR A 165 -12.95 -10.06 -4.02
CA THR A 165 -11.92 -10.09 -5.06
C THR A 165 -12.50 -10.62 -6.37
N ASN A 166 -12.27 -9.89 -7.46
CA ASN A 166 -12.64 -10.30 -8.81
C ASN A 166 -11.38 -10.69 -9.59
N TYR A 167 -11.38 -11.89 -10.17
CA TYR A 167 -10.28 -12.42 -10.97
C TYR A 167 -10.61 -12.21 -12.44
N LEU A 168 -10.05 -11.17 -13.04
CA LEU A 168 -10.36 -10.77 -14.42
C LEU A 168 -9.49 -11.50 -15.44
N LYS A 169 -8.24 -11.80 -15.08
CA LYS A 169 -7.29 -12.52 -15.95
C LYS A 169 -6.30 -13.31 -15.12
N SER A 170 -5.91 -14.50 -15.62
CA SER A 170 -4.88 -15.32 -14.99
C SER A 170 -3.52 -14.64 -15.02
N ILE A 171 -2.71 -14.90 -13.98
CA ILE A 171 -1.36 -14.37 -13.83
C ILE A 171 -0.39 -15.55 -13.77
N PRO A 172 0.35 -15.87 -14.85
CA PRO A 172 1.35 -16.93 -14.82
C PRO A 172 2.44 -16.67 -13.78
N VAL A 173 2.97 -17.73 -13.18
CA VAL A 173 4.19 -17.66 -12.38
C VAL A 173 5.34 -17.09 -13.23
N GLY A 174 6.19 -16.26 -12.61
CA GLY A 174 7.24 -15.48 -13.26
C GLY A 174 6.80 -14.11 -13.75
N THR A 175 5.50 -13.79 -13.75
CA THR A 175 4.99 -12.49 -14.18
C THR A 175 5.32 -11.41 -13.15
N LEU A 176 5.93 -10.30 -13.60
CA LEU A 176 6.04 -9.08 -12.82
C LEU A 176 4.70 -8.33 -12.86
N VAL A 177 4.15 -8.03 -11.69
CA VAL A 177 2.90 -7.27 -11.55
C VAL A 177 3.10 -6.06 -10.64
N HIS A 178 2.23 -5.06 -10.81
CA HIS A 178 2.07 -3.98 -9.84
C HIS A 178 0.82 -4.22 -8.99
N VAL A 179 0.97 -4.14 -7.68
CA VAL A 179 -0.11 -4.28 -6.70
C VAL A 179 -0.39 -2.92 -6.08
N HIS A 180 -1.63 -2.48 -6.14
CA HIS A 180 -2.06 -1.16 -5.70
C HIS A 180 -3.04 -1.26 -4.54
N GLY A 181 -2.91 -0.34 -3.58
CA GLY A 181 -3.90 -0.09 -2.55
C GLY A 181 -4.28 1.39 -2.54
N HIS A 182 -5.57 1.70 -2.71
CA HIS A 182 -6.15 3.04 -2.73
C HIS A 182 -7.12 3.17 -1.55
N VAL A 183 -6.75 3.99 -0.57
CA VAL A 183 -7.59 4.25 0.60
C VAL A 183 -8.71 5.21 0.19
N MET A 184 -9.94 4.71 0.11
CA MET A 184 -11.11 5.50 -0.28
C MET A 184 -11.80 6.14 0.93
N GLY A 185 -11.63 5.55 2.11
CA GLY A 185 -12.17 6.07 3.36
C GLY A 185 -11.39 5.54 4.56
N LEU A 186 -11.10 6.43 5.51
CA LEU A 186 -10.43 6.08 6.76
C LEU A 186 -11.08 6.87 7.91
N GLY A 187 -11.91 6.18 8.69
CA GLY A 187 -12.54 6.70 9.90
C GLY A 187 -11.74 6.35 11.16
N LYS A 188 -12.36 6.54 12.33
CA LYS A 188 -11.75 6.17 13.62
C LYS A 188 -11.48 4.68 13.74
N ASN A 189 -12.47 3.85 13.38
CA ASN A 189 -12.43 2.40 13.56
C ASN A 189 -12.67 1.63 12.25
N MET A 190 -12.86 2.31 11.12
CA MET A 190 -13.23 1.66 9.85
C MET A 190 -12.42 2.21 8.70
N SER A 191 -11.96 1.33 7.82
CA SER A 191 -11.38 1.71 6.54
C SER A 191 -12.10 1.02 5.39
N PHE A 192 -12.10 1.69 4.23
CA PHE A 192 -12.48 1.11 2.95
C PHE A 192 -11.36 1.38 1.95
N ILE A 193 -10.83 0.30 1.36
CA ILE A 193 -9.64 0.32 0.52
C ILE A 193 -9.95 -0.46 -0.75
N LYS A 194 -9.72 0.14 -1.90
CA LYS A 194 -9.74 -0.54 -3.19
C LYS A 194 -8.33 -0.99 -3.53
N GLY A 195 -8.19 -2.17 -4.11
CA GLY A 195 -6.91 -2.66 -4.55
C GLY A 195 -6.97 -3.30 -5.93
N PHE A 196 -5.83 -3.32 -6.59
CA PHE A 196 -5.70 -3.75 -7.97
C PHE A 196 -4.40 -4.54 -8.13
N ILE A 197 -4.41 -5.57 -8.98
CA ILE A 197 -3.19 -6.17 -9.52
C ILE A 197 -3.18 -5.88 -11.02
N THR A 198 -2.14 -5.21 -11.50
CA THR A 198 -2.02 -4.76 -12.89
C THR A 198 -0.72 -5.19 -13.53
N SER A 199 -0.65 -5.10 -14.86
CA SER A 199 0.63 -5.12 -15.57
C SER A 199 1.44 -3.87 -15.23
N PRO A 200 2.78 -3.90 -15.31
CA PRO A 200 3.60 -2.73 -14.96
C PRO A 200 3.24 -1.45 -15.73
N ASP A 201 2.74 -1.58 -16.95
CA ASP A 201 2.28 -0.47 -17.81
C ASP A 201 0.82 -0.04 -17.55
N GLY A 202 0.13 -0.68 -16.61
CA GLY A 202 -1.25 -0.38 -16.22
C GLY A 202 -2.32 -0.77 -17.24
N LYS A 203 -1.96 -1.38 -18.38
CA LYS A 203 -2.93 -1.69 -19.46
C LYS A 203 -3.80 -2.90 -19.16
N ILE A 204 -3.31 -3.84 -18.35
CA ILE A 204 -4.04 -5.05 -17.97
C ILE A 204 -4.36 -4.94 -16.49
N VAL A 205 -5.64 -5.07 -16.14
CA VAL A 205 -6.08 -5.31 -14.77
C VAL A 205 -6.35 -6.80 -14.63
N TYR A 206 -5.56 -7.49 -13.81
CA TYR A 206 -5.71 -8.91 -13.54
C TYR A 206 -6.71 -9.17 -12.43
N VAL A 207 -6.68 -8.34 -11.38
CA VAL A 207 -7.50 -8.48 -10.18
C VAL A 207 -8.00 -7.11 -9.72
N THR A 208 -9.25 -7.06 -9.26
CA THR A 208 -9.76 -5.97 -8.43
C THR A 208 -10.17 -6.49 -7.07
N CYS A 209 -10.02 -5.68 -6.03
CA CYS A 209 -10.36 -6.07 -4.67
C CYS A 209 -10.92 -4.89 -3.89
N ASP A 210 -12.01 -5.14 -3.15
CA ASP A 210 -12.59 -4.19 -2.21
C ASP A 210 -12.41 -4.75 -0.79
N VAL A 211 -11.75 -3.98 0.08
CA VAL A 211 -11.37 -4.41 1.44
C VAL A 211 -11.94 -3.45 2.47
N ASN A 212 -12.65 -3.98 3.46
CA ASN A 212 -13.00 -3.25 4.67
C ASN A 212 -12.21 -3.78 5.85
N LYS A 213 -11.53 -2.88 6.56
CA LYS A 213 -10.84 -3.23 7.81
C LYS A 213 -11.48 -2.53 9.00
N VAL A 214 -11.41 -3.18 10.15
CA VAL A 214 -11.73 -2.57 11.44
C VAL A 214 -10.43 -2.22 12.17
N GLY A 215 -10.35 -0.98 12.63
CA GLY A 215 -9.26 -0.49 13.46
C GLY A 215 -9.36 -1.07 14.87
N LEU A 216 -8.25 -1.59 15.36
CA LEU A 216 -8.07 -2.11 16.71
C LEU A 216 -6.91 -1.36 17.37
N PRO A 217 -6.87 -1.25 18.71
CA PRO A 217 -5.69 -0.74 19.38
C PRO A 217 -4.45 -1.55 19.00
N ALA A 218 -3.34 -0.87 18.71
CA ALA A 218 -2.07 -1.54 18.47
C ALA A 218 -1.63 -2.28 19.75
N LYS A 219 -1.02 -3.46 19.58
CA LYS A 219 -0.43 -4.18 20.71
C LYS A 219 0.79 -3.41 21.20
N THR A 220 0.86 -3.14 22.51
CA THR A 220 1.97 -2.42 23.13
C THR A 220 3.32 -3.06 22.84
N GLU A 221 3.38 -4.39 22.81
CA GLU A 221 4.58 -5.17 22.46
C GLU A 221 5.12 -4.84 21.07
N HIS A 222 4.23 -4.70 20.08
CA HIS A 222 4.61 -4.37 18.71
C HIS A 222 5.12 -2.92 18.62
N MET A 223 4.56 -2.02 19.43
CA MET A 223 4.98 -0.62 19.47
C MET A 223 6.35 -0.42 20.12
N GLY A 224 6.84 -1.41 20.89
CA GLY A 224 8.20 -1.43 21.42
C GLY A 224 9.29 -1.56 20.35
N TYR A 225 8.96 -2.07 19.16
CA TYR A 225 9.90 -2.19 18.04
C TYR A 225 9.96 -0.87 17.26
N ARG A 226 10.77 0.05 17.78
CA ARG A 226 10.97 1.39 17.22
C ARG A 226 11.62 1.35 15.82
N VAL A 227 11.21 2.24 14.93
CA VAL A 227 11.78 2.45 13.59
C VAL A 227 12.13 3.93 13.40
N GLU A 228 12.96 4.26 12.40
CA GLU A 228 13.42 5.65 12.15
C GLU A 228 12.25 6.63 12.00
N TRP A 229 11.13 6.17 11.43
CA TRP A 229 9.91 6.97 11.31
C TRP A 229 9.32 7.44 12.65
N ASP A 230 9.52 6.69 13.74
CA ASP A 230 9.04 7.10 15.07
C ASP A 230 9.78 8.36 15.56
N GLU A 231 11.08 8.44 15.32
CA GLU A 231 11.93 9.58 15.71
C GLU A 231 11.52 10.84 14.95
N ILE A 232 11.26 10.71 13.64
CA ILE A 232 10.82 11.81 12.78
C ILE A 232 9.47 12.39 13.23
N TRP A 233 8.55 11.53 13.71
CA TRP A 233 7.28 11.99 14.26
C TRP A 233 7.42 12.70 15.61
N GLU A 234 8.37 12.27 16.43
CA GLU A 234 8.69 12.93 17.71
C GLU A 234 9.30 14.31 17.47
N ASP A 235 10.28 14.42 16.57
CA ASP A 235 10.88 15.69 16.14
C ASP A 235 9.82 16.71 15.68
N LYS A 236 8.85 16.25 14.88
CA LYS A 236 7.73 17.08 14.43
C LYS A 236 6.89 17.57 15.61
N ALA A 237 6.53 16.69 16.54
CA ALA A 237 5.70 17.03 17.69
C ALA A 237 6.39 18.04 18.61
N GLU A 238 7.71 17.92 18.79
CA GLU A 238 8.51 18.88 19.55
C GLU A 238 8.59 20.26 18.87
N GLY A 239 8.74 20.29 17.54
CA GLY A 239 8.73 21.53 16.75
C GLY A 239 7.39 22.27 16.82
N GLU A 240 6.27 21.54 16.71
CA GLU A 240 4.92 22.11 16.86
C GLU A 240 4.61 22.56 18.30
N GLY A 241 5.16 21.88 19.31
CA GLY A 241 5.05 22.26 20.71
C GLY A 241 5.83 23.54 21.05
N LYS A 242 7.00 23.75 20.43
CA LYS A 242 7.81 24.97 20.59
C LYS A 242 7.23 26.17 19.84
N ALA A 243 6.51 25.97 18.73
CA ALA A 243 5.87 27.04 17.97
C ALA A 243 4.59 27.59 18.62
N LYS A 244 4.10 26.97 19.71
CA LYS A 244 2.90 27.38 20.47
C LYS A 244 3.22 28.13 21.77
N LEU A 245 4.47 28.58 21.95
CA LEU A 245 4.93 29.39 23.09
C LEU A 245 5.35 30.79 22.64
#